data_AF-A0A0B0PG20-F1
#
_entry.id   AF-A0A0B0PG20-F1
#
_cell.length_a   1.000
_cell.length_b   1.000
_cell.length_c   1.000
_cell.angle_alpha   90.00
_cell.angle_beta   90.00
_cell.angle_gamma   90.00
#
_symmetry.space_group_name_H-M   'P 1'
#
loop_
_entity.id
_entity.type
_entity.pdbx_description
1 polymer ?
#
loop_
_entity_poly.entity_id
_entity_poly.type
_entity_poly.pdbx_seq_one_letter_code
_entity_poly.pdbx_strand_id
1 'polypeptide(L)'
;MPPKQASKADLAKKQKIIEDKTFGLKNKNKSKNVQKYVQNLKQSVQPKPDPSKTAQKKKKEEEKAKEKELNDLFKIAVTQPKVPVGVDPKSILCEFYKAGQCVKGFKCKFSHDLNVQRKGEKIDIYSDKRDQGTMEDWDQATLEKVVESKGKEYQQNKPTDIRAKLKTSTPMTPELFMEWKKKKIAERDEGLAAQRAERAKNDRMSGRELFLSDASLFVDDAEAYEKYQREEEFDAPENKANSDSAAPTGPSTASVPDDDDDELDIDELNELEASLSKTSIQIQEPSAET
;
A
#
# COMPACT_ATOMS: atom_id res chain seq x y z
N MET A 1 7.45 16.69 -39.20
CA MET A 1 8.63 16.11 -39.87
C MET A 1 9.74 15.87 -38.83
N PRO A 2 10.17 14.63 -38.57
CA PRO A 2 11.21 14.35 -37.57
C PRO A 2 12.62 14.72 -38.09
N PRO A 3 13.52 15.24 -37.23
CA PRO A 3 14.82 15.73 -37.68
C PRO A 3 15.79 14.56 -37.93
N LYS A 4 16.38 14.55 -39.12
CA LYS A 4 17.45 13.62 -39.54
C LYS A 4 18.59 13.63 -38.52
N GLN A 5 18.87 12.48 -37.92
CA GLN A 5 20.06 12.27 -37.10
C GLN A 5 21.29 12.47 -37.99
N ALA A 6 22.22 13.35 -37.56
CA ALA A 6 23.49 13.52 -38.26
C ALA A 6 24.22 12.17 -38.32
N SER A 7 24.66 11.79 -39.52
CA SER A 7 25.22 10.47 -39.77
C SER A 7 26.51 10.25 -38.95
N LYS A 8 26.75 9.02 -38.47
CA LYS A 8 28.01 8.65 -37.78
C LYS A 8 29.26 9.04 -38.59
N ALA A 9 29.15 9.11 -39.91
CA ALA A 9 30.22 9.54 -40.81
C ALA A 9 30.59 11.02 -40.63
N ASP A 10 29.63 11.90 -40.38
CA ASP A 10 29.88 13.33 -40.19
C ASP A 10 30.52 13.65 -38.83
N LEU A 11 30.22 12.84 -37.81
CA LEU A 11 30.88 12.91 -36.50
C LEU A 11 32.33 12.43 -36.58
N ALA A 12 32.60 11.35 -37.32
CA ALA A 12 33.95 10.84 -37.54
C ALA A 12 34.82 11.81 -38.35
N LYS A 13 34.27 12.45 -39.39
CA LYS A 13 34.98 13.51 -40.14
C LYS A 13 35.33 14.70 -39.25
N LYS A 14 34.42 15.13 -38.37
CA LYS A 14 34.66 16.21 -37.40
C LYS A 14 35.70 15.85 -36.35
N GLN A 15 35.71 14.61 -35.88
CA GLN A 15 36.75 14.10 -34.97
C GLN A 15 38.12 14.10 -35.65
N LYS A 16 38.21 13.67 -36.91
CA LYS A 16 39.45 13.76 -37.70
C LYS A 16 39.94 15.19 -37.89
N ILE A 17 39.04 16.15 -38.13
CA ILE A 17 39.40 17.59 -38.24
C ILE A 17 39.94 18.13 -36.91
N ILE A 18 39.38 17.70 -35.77
CA ILE A 18 39.90 18.07 -34.45
C ILE A 18 41.27 17.43 -34.23
N GLU A 19 41.43 16.15 -34.56
CA GLU A 19 42.69 15.43 -34.40
C GLU A 19 43.79 16.06 -35.24
N ASP A 20 43.52 16.40 -36.50
CA ASP A 20 44.46 17.01 -37.44
C ASP A 20 44.85 18.45 -37.04
N LYS A 21 43.87 19.30 -36.67
CA LYS A 21 44.15 20.66 -36.17
C LYS A 21 44.82 20.70 -34.80
N THR A 22 44.76 19.60 -34.06
CA THR A 22 45.42 19.47 -32.76
C THR A 22 46.63 18.53 -32.83
N PHE A 23 47.00 18.06 -34.02
CA PHE A 23 48.18 17.27 -34.31
C PHE A 23 49.38 18.22 -34.52
N GLY A 24 50.55 17.85 -34.02
CA GLY A 24 51.76 18.71 -34.07
C GLY A 24 51.86 19.79 -32.98
N LEU A 25 50.82 19.98 -32.15
CA LEU A 25 50.90 20.91 -31.02
C LEU A 25 51.71 20.29 -29.87
N LYS A 26 53.00 20.61 -29.83
CA LYS A 26 53.95 20.13 -28.81
C LYS A 26 53.45 20.53 -27.42
N ASN A 27 53.56 19.63 -26.43
CA ASN A 27 53.07 19.80 -25.05
C ASN A 27 51.54 19.87 -24.86
N LYS A 28 50.76 19.14 -25.67
CA LYS A 28 49.28 19.03 -25.61
C LYS A 28 48.69 18.77 -24.22
N ASN A 29 49.40 17.98 -23.39
CA ASN A 29 48.96 17.62 -22.04
C ASN A 29 49.73 18.35 -20.91
N LYS A 30 50.71 19.20 -21.23
CA LYS A 30 51.60 19.83 -20.24
C LYS A 30 51.36 21.34 -20.07
N SER A 31 50.92 22.04 -21.12
CA SER A 31 50.63 23.48 -21.05
C SER A 31 49.13 23.76 -20.90
N LYS A 32 48.75 24.50 -19.85
CA LYS A 32 47.36 24.92 -19.60
C LYS A 32 46.80 25.79 -20.74
N ASN A 33 47.65 26.57 -21.41
CA ASN A 33 47.24 27.42 -22.54
C ASN A 33 46.95 26.57 -23.79
N VAL A 34 47.75 25.52 -24.02
CA VAL A 34 47.53 24.56 -25.11
C VAL A 34 46.26 23.73 -24.86
N GLN A 35 46.02 23.31 -23.61
CA GLN A 35 44.79 22.61 -23.22
C GLN A 35 43.54 23.48 -23.45
N LYS A 36 43.57 24.77 -23.05
CA LYS A 36 42.48 25.73 -23.31
C LYS A 36 42.22 25.92 -24.81
N TYR A 37 43.28 25.99 -25.62
CA TYR A 37 43.16 26.10 -27.08
C TYR A 37 42.50 24.85 -27.71
N VAL A 38 42.93 23.65 -27.29
CA VAL A 38 42.31 22.38 -27.72
C VAL A 38 40.85 22.28 -27.27
N GLN A 39 40.52 22.79 -26.07
CA GLN A 39 39.15 22.80 -25.56
C GLN A 39 38.25 23.77 -26.33
N ASN A 40 38.72 24.98 -26.66
CA ASN A 40 37.98 25.95 -27.49
C ASN A 40 37.74 25.44 -28.91
N LEU A 41 38.74 24.77 -29.52
CA LEU A 41 38.58 24.13 -30.83
C LEU A 41 37.53 23.00 -30.80
N LYS A 42 37.56 22.16 -29.76
CA LYS A 42 36.54 21.10 -29.57
C LYS A 42 35.13 21.70 -29.41
N GLN A 43 34.99 22.80 -28.67
CA GLN A 43 33.71 23.49 -28.48
C GLN A 43 33.19 24.15 -29.76
N SER A 44 34.07 24.58 -30.66
CA SER A 44 33.69 25.23 -31.93
C SER A 44 33.21 24.23 -33.00
N VAL A 45 33.57 22.95 -32.87
CA VAL A 45 33.24 21.90 -33.86
C VAL A 45 32.02 21.06 -33.44
N GLN A 46 31.67 21.03 -32.16
CA GLN A 46 30.45 20.38 -31.68
C GLN A 46 29.21 21.22 -32.02
N PRO A 47 28.16 20.63 -32.61
CA PRO A 47 26.91 21.34 -32.87
C PRO A 47 26.27 21.74 -31.53
N LYS A 48 25.92 23.02 -31.36
CA LYS A 48 25.12 23.45 -30.21
C LYS A 48 23.71 22.84 -30.35
N PRO A 49 23.24 22.05 -29.37
CA PRO A 49 21.89 21.51 -29.41
C PRO A 49 20.87 22.62 -29.11
N ASP A 50 19.74 22.61 -29.81
CA ASP A 50 18.67 23.60 -29.66
C ASP A 50 18.21 23.73 -28.20
N PRO A 51 18.02 24.95 -27.66
CA PRO A 51 17.75 25.17 -26.24
C PRO A 51 16.44 24.53 -25.75
N SER A 52 15.44 24.36 -26.63
CA SER A 52 14.13 23.81 -26.28
C SER A 52 14.14 22.30 -25.99
N LYS A 53 14.86 21.50 -26.78
CA LYS A 53 14.99 20.04 -26.55
C LYS A 53 16.02 19.70 -25.47
N THR A 54 17.01 20.59 -25.26
CA THR A 54 18.03 20.42 -24.23
C THR A 54 17.48 20.74 -22.84
N ALA A 55 16.55 21.70 -22.72
CA ALA A 55 15.88 22.02 -21.46
C ALA A 55 14.95 20.90 -20.97
N GLN A 56 14.18 20.26 -21.85
CA GLN A 56 13.30 19.14 -21.48
C GLN A 56 14.08 17.88 -21.11
N LYS A 57 15.16 17.56 -21.85
CA LYS A 57 16.02 16.41 -21.54
C LYS A 57 16.79 16.62 -20.23
N LYS A 58 17.27 17.84 -19.97
CA LYS A 58 17.90 18.20 -18.69
C LYS A 58 16.93 18.17 -17.52
N LYS A 59 15.69 18.65 -17.68
CA LYS A 59 14.66 18.56 -16.63
C LYS A 59 14.34 17.10 -16.27
N LYS A 60 14.18 16.21 -17.26
CA LYS A 60 13.93 14.78 -17.03
C LYS A 60 15.13 14.05 -16.39
N GLU A 61 16.35 14.45 -16.74
CA GLU A 61 17.58 13.89 -16.15
C GLU A 61 17.83 14.41 -14.74
N GLU A 62 17.51 15.67 -14.46
CA GLU A 62 17.57 16.29 -13.13
C GLU A 62 16.46 15.76 -12.20
N GLU A 63 15.26 15.50 -12.72
CA GLU A 63 14.18 14.85 -11.99
C GLU A 63 14.55 13.40 -11.64
N LYS A 64 15.11 12.65 -12.59
CA LYS A 64 15.63 11.31 -12.33
C LYS A 64 16.84 11.32 -11.39
N ALA A 65 17.62 12.40 -11.35
CA ALA A 65 18.69 12.58 -10.37
C ALA A 65 18.13 12.89 -8.98
N LYS A 66 17.12 13.76 -8.88
CA LYS A 66 16.40 14.08 -7.64
C LYS A 66 15.66 12.85 -7.09
N GLU A 67 15.03 12.04 -7.94
CA GLU A 67 14.40 10.80 -7.52
C GLU A 67 15.42 9.78 -6.98
N LYS A 68 16.61 9.71 -7.58
CA LYS A 68 17.71 8.88 -7.06
C LYS A 68 18.27 9.42 -5.74
N GLU A 69 18.46 10.74 -5.62
CA GLU A 69 18.89 11.36 -4.37
C GLU A 69 17.85 11.18 -3.26
N LEU A 70 16.55 11.28 -3.59
CA LEU A 70 15.47 10.98 -2.66
C LEU A 70 15.46 9.48 -2.31
N ASN A 71 15.62 8.57 -3.27
CA ASN A 71 15.72 7.14 -3.00
C ASN A 71 16.92 6.83 -2.09
N ASP A 72 18.07 7.48 -2.31
CA ASP A 72 19.27 7.32 -1.48
C ASP A 72 19.12 7.97 -0.09
N LEU A 73 18.39 9.07 0.06
CA LEU A 73 18.04 9.66 1.37
C LEU A 73 17.00 8.84 2.13
N PHE A 74 16.01 8.26 1.41
CA PHE A 74 14.93 7.45 1.98
C PHE A 74 15.29 5.97 2.16
N LYS A 75 16.52 5.54 1.79
CA LYS A 75 17.16 4.32 2.32
C LYS A 75 17.53 4.49 3.78
N ILE A 76 16.57 4.93 4.59
CA ILE A 76 16.61 4.82 6.04
C ILE A 76 16.93 3.35 6.34
N ALA A 77 18.00 3.13 7.09
CA ALA A 77 18.72 1.88 7.22
C ALA A 77 17.84 0.75 7.78
N VAL A 78 17.08 0.07 6.91
CA VAL A 78 16.41 -1.19 7.23
C VAL A 78 17.50 -2.27 7.30
N THR A 79 17.98 -2.56 8.51
CA THR A 79 18.97 -3.61 8.75
C THR A 79 18.28 -4.93 9.03
N GLN A 80 18.39 -5.88 8.10
CA GLN A 80 17.83 -7.23 8.31
C GLN A 80 18.34 -7.87 9.61
N PRO A 81 17.46 -8.42 10.45
CA PRO A 81 17.84 -9.15 11.65
C PRO A 81 18.65 -10.39 11.24
N LYS A 82 19.73 -10.63 11.96
CA LYS A 82 20.57 -11.82 11.74
C LYS A 82 19.77 -13.04 12.18
N VAL A 83 19.64 -14.00 11.28
CA VAL A 83 18.91 -15.24 11.53
C VAL A 83 19.65 -16.05 12.60
N PRO A 84 19.00 -16.43 13.71
CA PRO A 84 19.60 -17.31 14.71
C PRO A 84 19.81 -18.72 14.13
N VAL A 85 20.89 -19.38 14.53
CA VAL A 85 21.26 -20.73 14.08
C VAL A 85 20.16 -21.73 14.47
N GLY A 86 19.53 -22.34 13.47
CA GLY A 86 18.46 -23.35 13.64
C GLY A 86 17.10 -22.95 13.05
N VAL A 87 16.87 -21.67 12.72
CA VAL A 87 15.61 -21.20 12.10
C VAL A 87 15.81 -20.97 10.61
N ASP A 88 14.91 -21.52 9.79
CA ASP A 88 14.97 -21.37 8.34
C ASP A 88 14.83 -19.89 7.93
N PRO A 89 15.77 -19.33 7.14
CA PRO A 89 15.72 -17.93 6.74
C PRO A 89 14.44 -17.51 6.01
N LYS A 90 13.76 -18.46 5.33
CA LYS A 90 12.50 -18.23 4.63
C LYS A 90 11.28 -18.14 5.56
N SER A 91 11.34 -18.65 6.79
CA SER A 91 10.26 -18.46 7.77
C SER A 91 10.24 -17.04 8.36
N ILE A 92 11.28 -16.25 8.09
CA ILE A 92 11.39 -14.86 8.55
C ILE A 92 11.05 -13.93 7.40
N LEU A 93 10.17 -12.97 7.67
CA LEU A 93 9.73 -11.99 6.68
C LEU A 93 10.88 -11.06 6.27
N CYS A 94 11.02 -10.82 4.97
CA CYS A 94 12.00 -9.89 4.44
C CYS A 94 11.61 -8.43 4.76
N GLU A 95 12.36 -7.76 5.63
CA GLU A 95 12.08 -6.37 5.99
C GLU A 95 12.17 -5.41 4.79
N PHE A 96 13.07 -5.66 3.84
CA PHE A 96 13.10 -4.90 2.59
C PHE A 96 11.85 -5.13 1.73
N TYR A 97 11.21 -6.30 1.83
CA TYR A 97 9.96 -6.56 1.11
C TYR A 97 8.80 -5.88 1.83
N LYS A 98 8.80 -5.88 3.16
CA LYS A 98 7.87 -5.07 3.98
C LYS A 98 7.95 -3.58 3.64
N ALA A 99 9.17 -3.09 3.40
CA ALA A 99 9.43 -1.71 2.98
C ALA A 99 9.24 -1.46 1.46
N GLY A 100 8.89 -2.49 0.67
CA GLY A 100 8.70 -2.36 -0.78
C GLY A 100 9.99 -2.14 -1.60
N GLN A 101 11.16 -2.31 -1.00
CA GLN A 101 12.48 -2.06 -1.60
C GLN A 101 13.28 -3.35 -1.86
N CYS A 102 12.68 -4.53 -1.76
CA CYS A 102 13.41 -5.79 -1.95
C CYS A 102 13.74 -6.06 -3.43
N VAL A 103 14.99 -5.83 -3.81
CA VAL A 103 15.54 -6.15 -5.14
C VAL A 103 15.68 -7.64 -5.43
N LYS A 104 15.58 -8.51 -4.41
CA LYS A 104 15.85 -9.95 -4.53
C LYS A 104 14.63 -10.76 -4.99
N GLY A 105 13.43 -10.17 -4.96
CA GLY A 105 12.19 -10.80 -5.45
C GLY A 105 12.02 -12.25 -4.95
N PHE A 106 11.62 -13.15 -5.85
CA PHE A 106 11.42 -14.57 -5.56
C PHE A 106 12.68 -15.34 -5.12
N LYS A 107 13.87 -14.81 -5.38
CA LYS A 107 15.15 -15.41 -4.96
C LYS A 107 15.63 -14.86 -3.61
N CYS A 108 14.81 -14.10 -2.90
CA CYS A 108 15.14 -13.62 -1.58
C CYS A 108 15.32 -14.78 -0.59
N LYS A 109 16.32 -14.67 0.28
CA LYS A 109 16.59 -15.64 1.34
C LYS A 109 15.51 -15.62 2.43
N PHE A 110 14.76 -14.51 2.51
CA PHE A 110 13.69 -14.24 3.47
C PHE A 110 12.32 -14.29 2.79
N SER A 111 11.25 -14.60 3.51
CA SER A 111 9.91 -14.71 2.91
C SER A 111 9.38 -13.36 2.41
N HIS A 112 8.70 -13.42 1.27
CA HIS A 112 7.93 -12.33 0.68
C HIS A 112 6.42 -12.54 0.89
N ASP A 113 6.03 -13.27 1.93
CA ASP A 113 4.64 -13.47 2.28
C ASP A 113 4.34 -12.65 3.55
N LEU A 114 3.50 -11.62 3.41
CA LEU A 114 3.06 -10.76 4.51
C LEU A 114 2.34 -11.55 5.62
N ASN A 115 1.83 -12.74 5.29
CA ASN A 115 1.10 -13.58 6.22
C ASN A 115 2.01 -14.42 7.12
N VAL A 116 3.31 -14.54 6.80
CA VAL A 116 4.28 -15.26 7.64
C VAL A 116 4.49 -14.56 8.98
N GLN A 117 4.41 -13.22 9.02
CA GLN A 117 4.47 -12.47 10.28
C GLN A 117 3.19 -12.63 11.14
N ARG A 118 2.04 -12.94 10.53
CA ARG A 118 0.80 -13.19 11.28
C ARG A 118 0.70 -14.62 11.79
N LYS A 119 1.38 -15.56 11.12
CA LYS A 119 1.59 -16.94 11.56
C LYS A 119 2.81 -17.02 12.50
N GLY A 120 2.87 -16.13 13.49
CA GLY A 120 3.69 -16.44 14.66
C GLY A 120 3.22 -17.78 15.21
N GLU A 121 4.15 -18.62 15.68
CA GLU A 121 3.79 -19.85 16.37
C GLU A 121 2.72 -19.52 17.40
N LYS A 122 1.60 -20.26 17.39
CA LYS A 122 0.65 -20.19 18.50
C LYS A 122 1.42 -20.62 19.73
N ILE A 123 1.91 -19.64 20.47
CA ILE A 123 2.43 -19.84 21.80
C ILE A 123 1.23 -20.33 22.60
N ASP A 124 1.18 -21.64 22.76
CA ASP A 124 0.22 -22.28 23.64
C ASP A 124 0.45 -21.76 25.05
N ILE A 125 -0.63 -21.47 25.75
CA ILE A 125 -0.62 -20.93 27.12
C ILE A 125 0.25 -21.80 28.06
N TYR A 126 0.36 -23.10 27.77
CA TYR A 126 1.17 -24.07 28.52
C TYR A 126 2.65 -24.16 28.07
N SER A 127 2.99 -23.63 26.90
CA SER A 127 4.34 -23.64 26.32
C SER A 127 5.04 -22.28 26.41
N ASP A 128 4.33 -21.24 26.89
CA ASP A 128 4.86 -19.89 27.04
C ASP A 128 5.88 -19.82 28.18
N LYS A 129 7.18 -19.77 27.82
CA LYS A 129 8.26 -19.60 28.80
C LYS A 129 8.31 -18.20 29.42
N ARG A 130 7.43 -17.26 29.03
CA ARG A 130 7.35 -15.93 29.65
C ARG A 130 6.69 -15.95 31.03
N ASP A 131 5.94 -17.01 31.34
CA ASP A 131 5.18 -17.13 32.59
C ASP A 131 5.92 -17.88 33.71
N GLN A 132 7.25 -18.01 33.61
CA GLN A 132 8.07 -18.62 34.70
C GLN A 132 8.34 -17.68 35.88
N GLY A 133 7.73 -16.48 35.92
CA GLY A 133 7.75 -15.63 37.09
C GLY A 133 6.50 -15.87 37.93
N THR A 134 6.55 -16.83 38.86
CA THR A 134 5.51 -16.89 39.89
C THR A 134 5.55 -15.62 40.73
N MET A 135 4.41 -15.22 41.29
CA MET A 135 4.23 -14.04 42.15
C MET A 135 5.29 -13.91 43.27
N GLU A 136 5.99 -14.99 43.61
CA GLU A 136 7.09 -15.03 44.57
C GLU A 136 8.36 -14.27 44.15
N ASP A 137 8.60 -14.05 42.85
CA ASP A 137 9.75 -13.28 42.33
C ASP A 137 9.46 -11.75 42.21
N TRP A 138 8.31 -11.29 42.70
CA TRP A 138 7.96 -9.88 42.68
C TRP A 138 8.62 -9.15 43.84
N ASP A 139 9.65 -8.37 43.54
CA ASP A 139 10.25 -7.45 44.52
C ASP A 139 9.23 -6.45 45.05
N GLN A 140 9.34 -6.07 46.34
CA GLN A 140 8.48 -5.06 47.01
C GLN A 140 8.28 -3.78 46.19
N ALA A 141 9.30 -3.33 45.46
CA ALA A 141 9.22 -2.14 44.60
C ALA A 141 8.33 -2.33 43.35
N THR A 142 8.22 -3.55 42.82
CA THR A 142 7.33 -3.86 41.70
C THR A 142 5.88 -3.96 42.17
N LEU A 143 5.68 -4.56 43.35
CA LEU A 143 4.39 -4.59 44.06
C LEU A 143 3.87 -3.17 44.32
N GLU A 144 4.69 -2.29 44.89
CA GLU A 144 4.30 -0.89 45.15
C GLU A 144 3.93 -0.15 43.86
N LYS A 145 4.66 -0.35 42.75
CA LYS A 145 4.31 0.25 41.45
C LYS A 145 2.99 -0.29 40.88
N VAL A 146 2.73 -1.58 41.02
CA VAL A 146 1.46 -2.18 40.55
C VAL A 146 0.30 -1.72 41.43
N VAL A 147 0.49 -1.63 42.75
CA VAL A 147 -0.52 -1.08 43.67
C VAL A 147 -0.77 0.39 43.40
N GLU A 148 0.25 1.21 43.15
CA GLU A 148 0.07 2.61 42.78
C GLU A 148 -0.65 2.78 41.44
N SER A 149 -0.28 2.01 40.42
CA SER A 149 -0.92 2.09 39.10
C SER A 149 -2.37 1.64 39.15
N LYS A 150 -2.66 0.52 39.82
CA LYS A 150 -4.03 0.03 40.03
C LYS A 150 -4.82 0.95 40.97
N GLY A 151 -4.18 1.52 41.99
CA GLY A 151 -4.77 2.50 42.89
C GLY A 151 -5.18 3.79 42.17
N LYS A 152 -4.33 4.30 41.26
CA LYS A 152 -4.65 5.46 40.40
C LYS A 152 -5.79 5.14 39.43
N GLU A 153 -5.74 3.99 38.76
CA GLU A 153 -6.81 3.54 37.84
C GLU A 153 -8.15 3.38 38.56
N TYR A 154 -8.15 2.79 39.76
CA TYR A 154 -9.34 2.60 40.59
C TYR A 154 -9.87 3.92 41.16
N GLN A 155 -9.00 4.83 41.62
CA GLN A 155 -9.39 6.16 42.12
C GLN A 155 -10.00 7.05 41.02
N GLN A 156 -9.53 6.94 39.78
CA GLN A 156 -10.07 7.69 38.65
C GLN A 156 -11.44 7.13 38.20
N ASN A 157 -11.63 5.82 38.28
CA ASN A 157 -12.83 5.14 37.80
C ASN A 157 -13.81 4.75 38.91
N LYS A 158 -13.84 5.45 40.06
CA LYS A 158 -14.90 5.21 41.06
C LYS A 158 -16.23 5.68 40.50
N PRO A 159 -17.16 4.78 40.12
CA PRO A 159 -18.39 5.16 39.44
C PRO A 159 -19.28 6.04 40.33
N THR A 160 -19.14 5.90 41.66
CA THR A 160 -19.83 6.70 42.67
C THR A 160 -19.35 8.15 42.70
N ASP A 161 -18.03 8.38 42.61
CA ASP A 161 -17.46 9.73 42.61
C ASP A 161 -17.77 10.46 41.30
N ILE A 162 -17.79 9.73 40.18
CA ILE A 162 -18.19 10.28 38.87
C ILE A 162 -19.66 10.70 38.90
N ARG A 163 -20.55 9.85 39.46
CA ARG A 163 -21.97 10.17 39.61
C ARG A 163 -22.20 11.35 40.58
N ALA A 164 -21.47 11.41 41.70
CA ALA A 164 -21.58 12.50 42.66
C ALA A 164 -21.07 13.86 42.11
N LYS A 165 -20.15 13.85 41.13
CA LYS A 165 -19.68 15.06 40.43
C LYS A 165 -20.70 15.63 39.45
N LEU A 166 -21.66 14.84 38.97
CA LEU A 166 -22.74 15.29 38.08
C LEU A 166 -23.81 16.03 38.89
N LYS A 167 -23.78 17.37 38.86
CA LYS A 167 -24.66 18.24 39.67
C LYS A 167 -26.09 18.34 39.15
N THR A 168 -26.30 18.05 37.86
CA THR A 168 -27.58 18.20 37.17
C THR A 168 -27.83 16.94 36.35
N SER A 169 -28.93 16.24 36.61
CA SER A 169 -29.39 15.09 35.83
C SER A 169 -30.64 15.48 35.06
N THR A 170 -30.59 15.42 33.73
CA THR A 170 -31.78 15.62 32.89
C THR A 170 -32.60 14.33 32.92
N PRO A 171 -33.91 14.37 33.27
CA PRO A 171 -34.74 13.19 33.24
C PRO A 171 -34.78 12.65 31.80
N MET A 172 -34.40 11.39 31.63
CA MET A 172 -34.38 10.74 30.32
C MET A 172 -35.82 10.49 29.86
N THR A 173 -36.40 11.43 29.11
CA THR A 173 -37.66 11.22 28.40
C THR A 173 -37.39 10.51 27.07
N PRO A 174 -38.35 9.72 26.53
CA PRO A 174 -38.14 8.98 25.29
C PRO A 174 -37.81 9.87 24.09
N GLU A 175 -38.42 11.07 24.01
CA GLU A 175 -38.12 12.06 22.97
C GLU A 175 -36.67 12.55 23.04
N LEU A 176 -36.19 12.90 24.25
CA LEU A 176 -34.83 13.39 24.45
C LEU A 176 -33.79 12.29 24.19
N PHE A 177 -34.12 11.03 24.48
CA PHE A 177 -33.28 9.89 24.14
C PHE A 177 -33.19 9.67 22.63
N MET A 178 -34.30 9.82 21.89
CA MET A 178 -34.29 9.69 20.43
C MET A 178 -33.52 10.83 19.77
N GLU A 179 -33.63 12.06 20.27
CA GLU A 179 -32.80 13.18 19.83
C GLU A 179 -31.31 12.94 20.13
N TRP A 180 -30.99 12.42 21.32
CA TRP A 180 -29.62 12.03 21.68
C TRP A 180 -29.09 10.91 20.78
N LYS A 181 -29.91 9.89 20.49
CA LYS A 181 -29.55 8.77 19.61
C LYS A 181 -29.29 9.27 18.19
N LYS A 182 -30.17 10.11 17.65
CA LYS A 182 -29.97 10.78 16.35
C LYS A 182 -28.69 11.59 16.33
N LYS A 183 -28.43 12.37 17.38
CA LYS A 183 -27.19 13.15 17.53
C LYS A 183 -25.95 12.26 17.58
N LYS A 184 -25.99 11.14 18.28
CA LYS A 184 -24.86 10.19 18.37
C LYS A 184 -24.61 9.44 17.07
N ILE A 185 -25.67 9.09 16.35
CA ILE A 185 -25.57 8.49 15.02
C ILE A 185 -24.99 9.49 14.03
N ALA A 186 -25.49 10.74 14.02
CA ALA A 186 -24.94 11.80 13.18
C ALA A 186 -23.45 12.07 13.47
N GLU A 187 -23.05 12.15 14.75
CA GLU A 187 -21.64 12.31 15.14
C GLU A 187 -20.76 11.15 14.64
N ARG A 188 -21.25 9.91 14.74
CA ARG A 188 -20.56 8.73 14.20
C ARG A 188 -20.47 8.79 12.67
N ASP A 189 -21.56 9.15 12.01
CA ASP A 189 -21.66 9.19 10.55
C ASP A 189 -20.81 10.32 9.96
N GLU A 190 -20.77 11.48 10.61
CA GLU A 190 -19.83 12.57 10.30
C GLU A 190 -18.38 12.11 10.49
N GLY A 191 -18.08 11.36 11.56
CA GLY A 191 -16.76 10.77 11.77
C GLY A 191 -16.35 9.78 10.67
N LEU A 192 -17.24 8.90 10.27
CA LEU A 192 -17.01 7.95 9.17
C LEU A 192 -16.95 8.65 7.80
N ALA A 193 -17.79 9.66 7.58
CA ALA A 193 -17.77 10.47 6.36
C ALA A 193 -16.47 11.29 6.26
N ALA A 194 -15.97 11.85 7.36
CA ALA A 194 -14.67 12.52 7.41
C ALA A 194 -13.53 11.54 7.12
N GLN A 195 -13.57 10.33 7.70
CA GLN A 195 -12.58 9.29 7.41
C GLN A 195 -12.61 8.85 5.93
N ARG A 196 -13.81 8.70 5.34
CA ARG A 196 -13.98 8.39 3.93
C ARG A 196 -13.53 9.55 3.03
N ALA A 197 -13.82 10.79 3.40
CA ALA A 197 -13.39 11.98 2.67
C ALA A 197 -11.86 12.17 2.72
N GLU A 198 -11.21 11.94 3.85
CA GLU A 198 -9.74 11.94 3.95
C GLU A 198 -9.12 10.80 3.12
N ARG A 199 -9.77 9.63 3.05
CA ARG A 199 -9.33 8.54 2.17
C ARG A 199 -9.48 8.89 0.69
N ALA A 200 -10.56 9.57 0.33
CA ALA A 200 -10.80 10.06 -1.03
C ALA A 200 -9.80 11.15 -1.45
N LYS A 201 -9.43 12.07 -0.56
CA LYS A 201 -8.39 13.10 -0.82
C LYS A 201 -7.00 12.50 -1.05
N ASN A 202 -6.72 11.33 -0.46
CA ASN A 202 -5.44 10.64 -0.59
C ASN A 202 -5.33 9.76 -1.85
N ASP A 203 -6.26 9.89 -2.80
CA ASP A 203 -6.26 9.22 -4.11
C ASP A 203 -6.11 7.68 -4.04
N ARG A 204 -6.56 7.11 -2.92
CA ARG A 204 -6.48 5.68 -2.61
C ARG A 204 -7.87 5.10 -2.35
N MET A 205 -8.81 5.48 -3.21
CA MET A 205 -10.10 4.83 -3.30
C MET A 205 -9.90 3.44 -3.91
N SER A 206 -10.47 2.41 -3.29
CA SER A 206 -10.45 1.06 -3.84
C SER A 206 -11.21 1.02 -5.16
N GLY A 207 -10.85 0.15 -6.10
CA GLY A 207 -11.56 0.05 -7.40
C GLY A 207 -13.07 -0.18 -7.23
N ARG A 208 -13.48 -0.93 -6.19
CA ARG A 208 -14.89 -1.09 -5.80
C ARG A 208 -15.53 0.21 -5.30
N GLU A 209 -14.79 1.04 -4.57
CA GLU A 209 -15.29 2.34 -4.09
C GLU A 209 -15.43 3.34 -5.24
N LEU A 210 -14.50 3.34 -6.21
CA LEU A 210 -14.67 4.11 -7.44
C LEU A 210 -15.90 3.62 -8.23
N PHE A 211 -16.06 2.31 -8.39
CA PHE A 211 -17.18 1.72 -9.13
C PHE A 211 -18.54 2.08 -8.52
N LEU A 212 -18.64 2.06 -7.18
CA LEU A 212 -19.87 2.48 -6.48
C LEU A 212 -20.10 4.00 -6.53
N SER A 213 -19.06 4.81 -6.69
CA SER A 213 -19.22 6.27 -6.82
C SER A 213 -19.59 6.70 -8.24
N ASP A 214 -19.01 6.05 -9.25
CA ASP A 214 -19.29 6.32 -10.66
C ASP A 214 -18.96 5.10 -11.52
N ALA A 215 -19.96 4.22 -11.69
CA ALA A 215 -19.84 3.02 -12.50
C ALA A 215 -19.62 3.34 -14.00
N SER A 216 -19.99 4.55 -14.45
CA SER A 216 -19.86 4.95 -15.85
C SER A 216 -18.41 5.18 -16.29
N LEU A 217 -17.49 5.35 -15.32
CA LEU A 217 -16.05 5.45 -15.58
C LEU A 217 -15.40 4.08 -15.88
N PHE A 218 -16.13 2.97 -15.75
CA PHE A 218 -15.65 1.59 -15.93
C PHE A 218 -16.22 0.90 -17.17
N VAL A 219 -16.44 1.64 -18.25
CA VAL A 219 -16.81 1.07 -19.56
C VAL A 219 -15.53 0.78 -20.33
N ASP A 220 -15.28 -0.48 -20.66
CA ASP A 220 -14.14 -0.86 -21.51
C ASP A 220 -14.30 -0.22 -22.91
N ASP A 221 -13.33 0.60 -23.31
CA ASP A 221 -13.27 1.16 -24.65
C ASP A 221 -13.20 0.01 -25.67
N ALA A 222 -14.27 -0.21 -26.44
CA ALA A 222 -14.38 -1.33 -27.37
C ALA A 222 -13.26 -1.42 -28.44
N GLU A 223 -12.55 -0.31 -28.69
CA GLU A 223 -11.39 -0.26 -29.59
C GLU A 223 -10.07 -0.75 -28.96
N ALA A 224 -9.99 -0.93 -27.64
CA ALA A 224 -8.77 -1.41 -26.98
C ALA A 224 -8.40 -2.85 -27.40
N TYR A 225 -9.37 -3.61 -27.91
CA TYR A 225 -9.16 -4.96 -28.44
C TYR A 225 -8.47 -4.97 -29.81
N GLU A 226 -8.70 -3.99 -30.69
CA GLU A 226 -8.12 -3.99 -32.04
C GLU A 226 -6.60 -3.72 -32.06
N LYS A 227 -6.07 -2.99 -31.06
CA LYS A 227 -4.65 -2.61 -31.03
C LYS A 227 -3.70 -3.77 -30.66
N TYR A 228 -4.24 -4.86 -30.12
CA TYR A 228 -3.48 -6.03 -29.69
C TYR A 228 -3.97 -7.30 -30.38
N GLN A 229 -4.24 -7.23 -31.69
CA GLN A 229 -4.26 -8.43 -32.50
C GLN A 229 -2.84 -9.01 -32.49
N ARG A 230 -2.61 -9.95 -31.56
CA ARG A 230 -1.41 -10.79 -31.54
C ARG A 230 -1.35 -11.42 -32.93
N GLU A 231 -0.39 -10.99 -33.76
CA GLU A 231 -0.15 -11.61 -35.06
C GLU A 231 -0.01 -13.12 -34.81
N GLU A 232 -0.93 -13.90 -35.37
CA GLU A 232 -0.79 -15.34 -35.44
C GLU A 232 0.40 -15.62 -36.36
N GLU A 233 1.54 -15.92 -35.75
CA GLU A 233 2.70 -16.45 -36.44
C GLU A 233 2.27 -17.78 -37.07
N PHE A 234 2.18 -17.81 -38.40
CA PHE A 234 1.82 -18.97 -39.20
C PHE A 234 2.86 -20.08 -39.00
N ASP A 235 2.58 -21.03 -38.10
CA ASP A 235 3.38 -22.24 -37.95
C ASP A 235 3.20 -23.15 -39.17
N ALA A 236 4.31 -23.40 -39.86
CA ALA A 236 4.39 -24.24 -41.06
C ALA A 236 4.10 -25.73 -40.75
N PRO A 237 3.58 -26.51 -41.70
CA PRO A 237 3.20 -27.90 -41.45
C PRO A 237 4.41 -28.85 -41.58
N GLU A 238 4.90 -29.40 -40.46
CA GLU A 238 5.77 -30.58 -40.49
C GLU A 238 5.21 -31.76 -39.67
N ASN A 239 4.86 -32.78 -40.46
CA ASN A 239 4.73 -34.22 -40.24
C ASN A 239 4.64 -34.86 -38.83
N LYS A 240 3.66 -35.77 -38.77
CA LYS A 240 3.25 -36.71 -37.72
C LYS A 240 4.36 -37.64 -37.19
N ALA A 241 4.37 -37.88 -35.87
CA ALA A 241 4.63 -39.19 -35.27
C ALA A 241 4.04 -39.31 -33.82
N ASN A 242 2.82 -39.84 -33.76
CA ASN A 242 2.23 -40.79 -32.80
C ASN A 242 2.68 -40.85 -31.31
N SER A 243 1.77 -40.57 -30.36
CA SER A 243 1.27 -41.56 -29.37
C SER A 243 0.11 -41.01 -28.52
N ASP A 244 -0.82 -41.90 -28.20
CA ASP A 244 -2.15 -41.73 -27.61
C ASP A 244 -2.25 -40.97 -26.28
N SER A 245 -3.35 -40.21 -26.09
CA SER A 245 -4.35 -40.42 -25.01
C SER A 245 -5.38 -39.27 -24.88
N ALA A 246 -6.66 -39.65 -24.96
CA ALA A 246 -7.85 -39.07 -24.32
C ALA A 246 -8.22 -37.59 -24.56
N ALA A 247 -9.21 -37.36 -25.43
CA ALA A 247 -10.17 -36.27 -25.27
C ALA A 247 -11.13 -36.57 -24.10
N PRO A 248 -11.67 -35.54 -23.42
CA PRO A 248 -13.02 -35.11 -23.83
C PRO A 248 -13.25 -33.58 -23.76
N THR A 249 -13.92 -33.09 -24.82
CA THR A 249 -15.04 -32.14 -24.80
C THR A 249 -15.05 -30.97 -23.77
N GLY A 250 -14.92 -29.73 -24.27
CA GLY A 250 -15.92 -28.70 -23.92
C GLY A 250 -17.19 -28.94 -24.75
N PRO A 251 -18.39 -28.46 -24.37
CA PRO A 251 -18.61 -27.16 -23.72
C PRO A 251 -19.56 -27.24 -22.49
N SER A 252 -19.22 -26.51 -21.43
CA SER A 252 -20.22 -26.12 -20.43
C SER A 252 -20.10 -24.62 -20.21
N THR A 253 -20.92 -23.89 -20.96
CA THR A 253 -21.58 -22.70 -20.45
C THR A 253 -22.31 -23.08 -19.17
N ALA A 254 -21.65 -22.93 -18.03
CA ALA A 254 -22.37 -22.81 -16.78
C ALA A 254 -22.97 -21.40 -16.80
N SER A 255 -24.25 -21.33 -17.19
CA SER A 255 -25.14 -20.31 -16.65
C SER A 255 -24.96 -20.33 -15.14
N VAL A 256 -24.25 -19.33 -14.62
CA VAL A 256 -24.42 -18.94 -13.23
C VAL A 256 -25.86 -18.43 -13.17
N PRO A 257 -26.76 -19.06 -12.39
CA PRO A 257 -27.99 -18.37 -12.07
C PRO A 257 -27.60 -17.09 -11.35
N ASP A 258 -28.10 -15.95 -11.85
CA ASP A 258 -28.36 -14.77 -11.04
C ASP A 258 -29.12 -15.23 -9.78
N ASP A 259 -28.40 -15.54 -8.71
CA ASP A 259 -28.91 -15.51 -7.34
C ASP A 259 -28.43 -14.19 -6.73
N ASP A 260 -28.95 -13.09 -7.28
CA ASP A 260 -29.15 -11.86 -6.53
C ASP A 260 -30.30 -12.14 -5.54
N ASP A 261 -29.99 -12.53 -4.29
CA ASP A 261 -30.97 -12.51 -3.19
C ASP A 261 -30.31 -12.66 -1.80
N ASP A 262 -29.33 -11.80 -1.49
CA ASP A 262 -28.94 -11.48 -0.10
C ASP A 262 -29.22 -9.98 0.20
N GLU A 263 -30.22 -9.39 -0.48
CA GLU A 263 -30.83 -8.14 -0.03
C GLU A 263 -31.85 -8.51 1.05
N LEU A 264 -31.44 -8.47 2.32
CA LEU A 264 -32.36 -8.62 3.44
C LEU A 264 -33.47 -7.58 3.25
N ASP A 265 -34.67 -8.07 2.92
CA ASP A 265 -35.84 -7.25 2.62
C ASP A 265 -36.01 -6.25 3.75
N ILE A 266 -36.08 -4.96 3.42
CA ILE A 266 -36.19 -3.89 4.43
C ILE A 266 -37.47 -4.04 5.26
N ASP A 267 -38.47 -4.73 4.69
CA ASP A 267 -39.69 -5.14 5.36
C ASP A 267 -39.46 -6.28 6.36
N GLU A 268 -38.54 -7.22 6.09
CA GLU A 268 -38.11 -8.27 7.04
C GLU A 268 -37.36 -7.67 8.23
N LEU A 269 -36.51 -6.66 8.00
CA LEU A 269 -35.82 -5.93 9.07
C LEU A 269 -36.79 -5.10 9.93
N ASN A 270 -37.80 -4.49 9.33
CA ASN A 270 -38.84 -3.76 10.05
C ASN A 270 -39.77 -4.71 10.83
N GLU A 271 -40.03 -5.92 10.31
CA GLU A 271 -40.76 -6.98 10.99
C GLU A 271 -39.95 -7.59 12.16
N LEU A 272 -38.63 -7.72 12.00
CA LEU A 272 -37.71 -8.11 13.08
C LEU A 272 -37.60 -7.03 14.17
N GLU A 273 -37.60 -5.74 13.82
CA GLU A 273 -37.67 -4.64 14.80
C GLU A 273 -39.05 -4.58 15.49
N ALA A 274 -40.13 -4.87 14.76
CA ALA A 274 -41.48 -4.97 15.31
C ALA A 274 -41.66 -6.18 16.24
N SER A 275 -40.99 -7.30 15.97
CA SER A 275 -41.00 -8.47 16.85
C SER A 275 -40.09 -8.28 18.07
N LEU A 276 -38.91 -7.67 17.92
CA LEU A 276 -38.04 -7.29 19.04
C LEU A 276 -38.72 -6.30 20.00
N SER A 277 -39.45 -5.32 19.46
CA SER A 277 -40.25 -4.39 20.26
C SER A 277 -41.48 -5.05 20.92
N LYS A 278 -42.06 -6.10 20.31
CA LYS A 278 -43.07 -6.96 20.96
C LYS A 278 -42.49 -7.83 22.07
N THR A 279 -41.20 -8.18 22.02
CA THR A 279 -40.50 -8.94 23.08
C THR A 279 -39.96 -8.05 24.21
N SER A 280 -40.48 -6.84 24.37
CA SER A 280 -40.23 -6.01 25.56
C SER A 280 -40.74 -6.73 26.80
N ILE A 281 -39.78 -7.24 27.58
CA ILE A 281 -39.95 -7.88 28.89
C ILE A 281 -40.96 -7.10 29.73
N GLN A 282 -42.08 -7.74 30.06
CA GLN A 282 -43.04 -7.25 31.04
C GLN A 282 -42.37 -7.29 32.42
N ILE A 283 -41.85 -6.14 32.87
CA ILE A 283 -41.47 -5.95 34.26
C ILE A 283 -42.77 -5.74 35.03
N GLN A 284 -43.26 -6.78 35.72
CA GLN A 284 -44.31 -6.65 36.71
C GLN A 284 -43.76 -5.86 37.90
N GLU A 285 -44.19 -4.62 38.05
CA GLU A 285 -43.98 -3.86 39.28
C GLU A 285 -44.79 -4.53 40.41
N PRO A 286 -44.18 -4.89 41.56
CA PRO A 286 -44.94 -5.35 42.69
C PRO A 286 -45.73 -4.17 43.25
N SER A 287 -47.05 -4.29 43.20
CA SER A 287 -48.01 -3.38 43.79
C SER A 287 -47.62 -3.08 45.24
N ALA A 288 -47.39 -1.81 45.54
CA ALA A 288 -47.30 -1.32 46.91
C ALA A 288 -48.70 -1.47 47.54
N GLU A 289 -48.86 -2.48 48.40
CA GLU A 289 -49.96 -2.52 49.35
C GLU A 289 -49.59 -1.68 50.58
N THR A 290 -50.59 -0.90 50.98
CA THR A 290 -50.70 0.07 52.07
C THR A 290 -50.39 -0.47 53.45
#